data_AF-A0A7S4QTS3-F1
#
_entry.id   AF-A0A7S4QTS3-F1
#
_cell.length_a   1.000
_cell.length_b   1.000
_cell.length_c   1.000
_cell.angle_alpha   90.00
_cell.angle_beta   90.00
_cell.angle_gamma   90.00
#
_symmetry.space_group_name_H-M   'P 1'
#
loop_
_entity.id
_entity.type
_entity.pdbx_description
1 polymer ?
#
loop_
_entity_poly.entity_id
_entity_poly.type
_entity_poly.pdbx_seq_one_letter_code
_entity_poly.pdbx_strand_id
1 'polypeptide(L)'
;EILSSKLFGEDNHVTMADQNKMKEVVIDKLVLNISVGESGDRLTRACKVLESLTGQTPCVSKARYTVRSFGIRRNEKIACHVTVRGDKAQQLLDNGLKVKEYELIRRNFSATGNFGFGIEEHIDLGMKYDPSTGIYGMDF
;
A
#
# COMPACT_ATOMS: atom_id res chain seq x y z
N GLU A 1 -33.78 27.63 -0.18
CA GLU A 1 -33.40 27.46 1.24
C GLU A 1 -32.19 26.52 1.25
N ILE A 2 -30.97 27.04 1.14
CA ILE A 2 -30.22 27.73 2.22
C ILE A 2 -30.11 26.80 3.43
N LEU A 3 -29.12 25.90 3.46
CA LEU A 3 -28.52 25.41 4.72
C LEU A 3 -27.32 24.45 4.58
N SER A 4 -26.92 24.00 3.38
CA SER A 4 -25.72 23.13 3.28
C SER A 4 -24.41 23.86 2.94
N SER A 5 -24.44 25.16 2.66
CA SER A 5 -23.28 25.92 2.14
C SER A 5 -22.56 26.80 3.17
N LYS A 6 -22.84 26.65 4.47
CA LYS A 6 -22.41 27.64 5.48
C LYS A 6 -21.58 27.14 6.67
N LEU A 7 -21.05 25.91 6.66
CA LEU A 7 -20.34 25.37 7.84
C LEU A 7 -18.99 24.69 7.60
N PHE A 8 -18.47 24.66 6.38
CA PHE A 8 -17.07 24.31 6.14
C PHE A 8 -16.36 25.49 5.51
N GLY A 9 -15.36 25.98 6.22
CA GLY A 9 -14.63 27.22 5.93
C GLY A 9 -14.13 27.29 4.50
N GLU A 10 -14.28 28.49 3.95
CA GLU A 10 -13.53 28.99 2.82
C GLU A 10 -12.03 28.76 3.06
N ASP A 11 -11.38 28.19 2.04
CA ASP A 11 -9.95 28.28 1.68
C ASP A 11 -9.34 26.92 1.37
N ASN A 12 -9.51 26.51 0.10
CA ASN A 12 -8.67 25.63 -0.74
C ASN A 12 -9.48 24.87 -1.81
N HIS A 13 -10.61 25.43 -2.27
CA HIS A 13 -11.08 25.13 -3.61
C HIS A 13 -10.21 25.91 -4.61
N VAL A 14 -9.00 25.42 -4.88
CA VAL A 14 -8.23 25.91 -6.03
C VAL A 14 -9.05 25.56 -7.25
N THR A 15 -9.64 26.56 -7.88
CA THR A 15 -10.29 26.45 -9.17
C THR A 15 -9.24 26.03 -10.21
N MET A 16 -9.05 24.72 -10.39
CA MET A 16 -8.14 24.07 -11.33
C MET A 16 -8.60 24.21 -12.80
N ALA A 17 -9.28 25.30 -13.16
CA ALA A 17 -9.76 25.51 -14.53
C ALA A 17 -8.73 26.23 -15.42
N ASP A 18 -7.83 27.03 -14.83
CA ASP A 18 -6.87 27.88 -15.55
C ASP A 18 -5.40 27.45 -15.42
N GLN A 19 -5.13 26.27 -14.87
CA GLN A 19 -3.76 25.77 -14.71
C GLN A 19 -3.37 24.78 -15.81
N ASN A 20 -2.09 24.85 -16.22
CA ASN A 20 -1.50 23.96 -17.21
C ASN A 20 -1.78 22.49 -16.85
N LYS A 21 -2.37 21.72 -17.78
CA LYS A 21 -2.79 20.31 -17.59
C LYS A 21 -1.68 19.42 -16.98
N MET A 22 -0.42 19.73 -17.28
CA MET A 22 0.74 18.99 -16.74
C MET A 22 0.99 19.20 -15.24
N LYS A 23 0.29 20.13 -14.58
CA LYS A 23 0.36 20.36 -13.13
C LYS A 23 -0.68 19.56 -12.35
N GLU A 24 -1.56 18.83 -13.03
CA GLU A 24 -2.57 17.99 -12.38
C GLU A 24 -1.91 16.88 -11.56
N VAL A 25 -2.47 16.61 -10.37
CA VAL A 25 -1.95 15.59 -9.47
C VAL A 25 -2.41 14.23 -9.98
N VAL A 26 -1.44 13.35 -10.25
CA VAL A 26 -1.67 11.99 -10.72
C VAL A 26 -0.94 11.02 -9.80
N ILE A 27 -1.52 9.82 -9.62
CA ILE A 27 -0.87 8.72 -8.91
C ILE A 27 0.22 8.15 -9.82
N ASP A 28 1.49 8.31 -9.43
CA ASP A 28 2.64 7.76 -10.19
C ASP A 28 2.71 6.23 -10.09
N LYS A 29 2.68 5.70 -8.86
CA LYS A 29 2.79 4.27 -8.57
C LYS A 29 2.21 3.92 -7.21
N LEU A 30 1.80 2.66 -7.08
CA LEU A 30 1.50 2.02 -5.80
C LEU A 30 2.57 0.97 -5.51
N VAL A 31 3.08 0.94 -4.29
CA VAL A 31 4.07 -0.06 -3.85
C VAL A 31 3.46 -0.87 -2.72
N LEU A 32 3.20 -2.14 -2.97
CA LEU A 32 2.73 -3.07 -1.95
C LEU A 32 3.91 -3.82 -1.39
N ASN A 33 4.07 -3.79 -0.07
CA ASN A 33 5.19 -4.42 0.62
C ASN A 33 4.69 -5.38 1.71
N ILE A 34 5.27 -6.58 1.75
CA ILE A 34 5.11 -7.52 2.86
C ILE A 34 6.49 -7.79 3.47
N SER A 35 6.62 -7.40 4.72
CA SER A 35 7.82 -7.62 5.54
C SER A 35 7.63 -8.87 6.40
N VAL A 36 8.09 -10.03 5.92
CA VAL A 36 7.90 -11.32 6.62
C VAL A 36 8.87 -11.48 7.80
N GLY A 37 10.06 -10.89 7.71
CA GLY A 37 11.06 -10.91 8.80
C GLY A 37 11.89 -12.19 8.88
N GLU A 38 11.54 -13.22 8.11
CA GLU A 38 12.27 -14.49 8.03
C GLU A 38 12.30 -15.04 6.60
N SER A 39 13.25 -15.94 6.33
CA SER A 39 13.37 -16.62 5.05
C SER A 39 12.63 -17.96 5.03
N GLY A 40 12.66 -18.65 3.88
CA GLY A 40 12.07 -19.99 3.73
C GLY A 40 10.64 -19.98 3.20
N ASP A 41 9.82 -20.90 3.69
CA ASP A 41 8.49 -21.17 3.13
C ASP A 41 7.52 -20.01 3.35
N ARG A 42 7.65 -19.30 4.48
CA ARG A 42 6.76 -18.19 4.80
C ARG A 42 6.87 -17.05 3.80
N LEU A 43 8.09 -16.74 3.35
CA LEU A 43 8.32 -15.77 2.29
C LEU A 43 7.72 -16.23 0.96
N THR A 44 7.83 -17.51 0.63
CA THR A 44 7.25 -18.07 -0.61
C THR A 44 5.72 -17.96 -0.60
N ARG A 45 5.08 -18.18 0.56
CA ARG A 45 3.63 -18.00 0.72
C ARG A 45 3.23 -16.53 0.59
N ALA A 46 3.95 -15.62 1.24
CA ALA A 46 3.71 -14.18 1.10
C ALA A 46 3.84 -13.70 -0.37
N CYS A 47 4.81 -14.23 -1.12
CA CYS A 47 4.91 -13.96 -2.56
C CYS A 47 3.65 -14.40 -3.33
N LYS A 48 3.12 -15.59 -3.04
CA LYS A 48 1.88 -16.08 -3.67
C LYS A 48 0.67 -15.19 -3.35
N VAL A 49 0.59 -14.65 -2.13
CA VAL A 49 -0.45 -13.69 -1.73
C VAL A 49 -0.39 -12.43 -2.59
N LEU A 50 0.80 -11.83 -2.72
CA LEU A 50 0.99 -10.63 -3.54
C LEU A 50 0.72 -10.90 -5.02
N GLU A 51 1.13 -12.06 -5.52
CA GLU A 51 0.88 -12.46 -6.91
C GLU A 51 -0.61 -12.64 -7.17
N SER A 52 -1.35 -13.27 -6.25
CA SER A 52 -2.81 -13.44 -6.36
C SER A 52 -3.55 -12.10 -6.30
N LEU A 53 -3.08 -11.15 -5.48
CA LEU A 53 -3.71 -9.84 -5.33
C LEU A 53 -3.44 -8.93 -6.54
N THR A 54 -2.21 -8.92 -7.05
CA THR A 54 -1.77 -7.95 -8.07
C THR A 54 -1.74 -8.50 -9.49
N GLY A 55 -1.72 -9.83 -9.64
CA GLY A 55 -1.48 -10.52 -10.91
C GLY A 55 -0.09 -10.27 -11.49
N GLN A 56 0.87 -9.85 -10.66
CA GLN A 56 2.26 -9.58 -11.06
C GLN A 56 3.24 -10.40 -10.22
N THR A 57 4.38 -10.74 -10.82
CA THR A 57 5.44 -11.46 -10.12
C THR A 57 6.15 -10.55 -9.10
N PRO A 58 6.11 -10.88 -7.79
CA PRO A 58 6.71 -10.05 -6.76
C PRO A 58 8.24 -10.12 -6.78
N CYS A 59 8.86 -8.99 -6.44
CA CYS A 59 10.29 -8.89 -6.28
C CYS A 59 10.69 -9.16 -4.83
N VAL A 60 11.67 -10.05 -4.65
CA VAL A 60 12.15 -10.44 -3.32
C VAL A 60 13.34 -9.58 -2.88
N SER A 61 13.23 -8.98 -1.70
CA SER A 61 14.24 -8.12 -1.09
C SER A 61 15.17 -8.91 -0.16
N LYS A 62 16.47 -8.62 -0.28
CA LYS A 62 17.52 -9.24 0.53
C LYS A 62 17.95 -8.33 1.68
N ALA A 63 18.33 -8.91 2.82
CA ALA A 63 18.94 -8.20 3.94
C ALA A 63 20.26 -7.55 3.55
N ARG A 64 20.41 -6.27 3.89
CA ARG A 64 21.67 -5.53 3.74
C ARG A 64 22.66 -5.81 4.87
N TYR A 65 22.16 -6.05 6.08
CA TYR A 65 22.95 -6.23 7.31
C TYR A 65 22.56 -7.52 8.01
N THR A 66 23.50 -8.08 8.77
CA THR A 66 23.23 -9.18 9.71
C THR A 66 22.80 -8.57 11.04
N VAL A 67 21.61 -8.93 11.52
CA VAL A 67 21.06 -8.44 12.80
C VAL A 67 20.67 -9.63 13.65
N ARG A 68 21.48 -9.95 14.67
CA ARG A 68 21.31 -11.16 15.49
C ARG A 68 20.01 -11.17 16.29
N SER A 69 19.54 -10.02 16.76
CA SER A 69 18.28 -9.91 17.52
C SER A 69 17.06 -10.36 16.72
N PHE A 70 17.10 -10.22 15.39
CA PHE A 70 16.04 -10.66 14.49
C PHE A 70 16.34 -12.00 13.80
N GLY A 71 17.47 -12.66 14.11
CA GLY A 71 17.88 -13.89 13.46
C GLY A 71 18.29 -13.72 11.98
N ILE A 72 18.42 -12.50 11.49
CA ILE A 72 18.62 -12.19 10.07
C ILE A 72 20.11 -12.21 9.69
N ARG A 73 20.45 -12.88 8.59
CA ARG A 73 21.79 -12.86 7.98
C ARG A 73 21.84 -11.97 6.74
N ARG A 74 23.02 -11.41 6.45
CA ARG A 74 23.26 -10.64 5.22
C ARG A 74 22.96 -11.49 3.98
N ASN A 75 22.33 -10.86 2.97
CA ASN A 75 21.89 -11.45 1.71
C ASN A 75 20.76 -12.48 1.82
N GLU A 76 20.21 -12.69 3.01
CA GLU A 76 19.03 -13.51 3.21
C GLU A 76 17.78 -12.82 2.65
N LYS A 77 16.88 -13.59 2.04
CA LYS A 77 15.63 -13.09 1.46
C LYS A 77 14.58 -12.98 2.57
N ILE A 78 14.00 -11.79 2.78
CA ILE A 78 13.21 -11.51 4.00
C ILE A 78 11.88 -10.79 3.73
N ALA A 79 11.80 -10.07 2.61
CA ALA A 79 10.62 -9.31 2.26
C ALA A 79 10.30 -9.47 0.78
N CYS A 80 9.06 -9.23 0.42
CA CYS A 80 8.60 -9.20 -0.97
C CYS A 80 7.79 -7.94 -1.23
N HIS A 81 7.93 -7.38 -2.42
CA HIS A 81 7.21 -6.18 -2.82
C HIS A 81 6.80 -6.24 -4.29
N VAL A 82 5.73 -5.52 -4.61
CA VAL A 82 5.24 -5.33 -5.99
C VAL A 82 5.05 -3.83 -6.21
N THR A 83 5.50 -3.35 -7.36
CA THR A 83 5.19 -1.98 -7.81
C THR A 83 4.15 -2.05 -8.92
N VAL A 84 2.96 -1.51 -8.67
CA VAL A 84 1.86 -1.44 -9.64
C VAL A 84 1.74 0.01 -10.15
N ARG A 85 1.43 0.16 -11.43
CA ARG A 85 1.22 1.46 -12.09
C ARG A 85 -0.02 1.41 -12.97
N GLY A 86 -0.53 2.59 -13.36
CA GLY A 86 -1.72 2.73 -14.21
C GLY A 86 -3.01 2.36 -13.49
N ASP A 87 -4.03 1.97 -14.26
CA ASP A 87 -5.40 1.76 -13.77
C ASP A 87 -5.49 0.69 -12.66
N LYS A 88 -4.63 -0.34 -12.74
CA LYS A 88 -4.55 -1.37 -11.69
C LYS A 88 -4.15 -0.81 -10.34
N ALA A 89 -3.30 0.22 -10.31
CA ALA A 89 -2.89 0.88 -9.07
C ALA A 89 -4.05 1.64 -8.43
N GLN A 90 -4.88 2.31 -9.25
CA GLN A 90 -6.09 2.99 -8.76
C GLN A 90 -7.08 2.00 -8.16
N GLN A 91 -7.36 0.90 -8.85
CA GLN A 91 -8.26 -0.14 -8.34
C GLN A 91 -7.79 -0.76 -7.02
N LEU A 92 -6.49 -1.06 -6.92
CA LEU A 92 -5.92 -1.59 -5.68
C LEU A 92 -5.92 -0.57 -4.54
N LEU A 93 -5.66 0.70 -4.85
CA LEU A 93 -5.73 1.77 -3.88
C LEU A 93 -7.16 1.96 -3.36
N ASP A 94 -8.16 1.97 -4.23
CA ASP A 94 -9.57 2.08 -3.84
C ASP A 94 -10.00 0.92 -2.94
N ASN A 95 -9.57 -0.30 -3.26
CA ASN A 95 -9.81 -1.47 -2.42
C ASN A 95 -9.12 -1.34 -1.05
N GLY A 96 -7.88 -0.85 -1.00
CA GLY A 96 -7.14 -0.62 0.25
C GLY A 96 -7.76 0.49 1.11
N LEU A 97 -8.21 1.59 0.50
CA LEU A 97 -8.88 2.68 1.19
C LEU A 97 -10.23 2.25 1.76
N LYS A 98 -10.94 1.36 1.07
CA LYS A 98 -12.20 0.79 1.57
C LYS A 98 -12.02 0.02 2.88
N VAL A 99 -10.90 -0.69 3.05
CA VAL A 99 -10.55 -1.39 4.30
C VAL A 99 -10.34 -0.39 5.46
N LYS A 100 -9.86 0.81 5.15
CA LYS A 100 -9.68 1.91 6.12
C LYS A 100 -10.88 2.84 6.22
N GLU A 101 -12.04 2.45 5.69
CA GLU A 101 -13.26 3.27 5.68
C GLU A 101 -13.05 4.66 5.06
N TYR A 102 -12.08 4.80 4.16
CA TYR A 102 -11.65 6.07 3.55
C TYR A 102 -11.10 7.10 4.55
N GLU A 103 -10.75 6.69 5.77
CA GLU A 103 -10.15 7.55 6.78
C GLU A 103 -8.62 7.36 6.84
N LEU A 104 -7.89 8.47 6.63
CA LEU A 104 -6.44 8.53 6.82
C LEU A 104 -6.09 9.66 7.78
N ILE A 105 -5.18 9.38 8.71
CA ILE A 105 -4.71 10.36 9.68
C ILE A 105 -3.72 11.29 8.97
N ARG A 106 -3.70 12.58 9.32
CA ARG A 106 -2.74 13.56 8.80
C ARG A 106 -1.27 13.12 8.89
N ARG A 107 -0.93 12.27 9.87
CA ARG A 107 0.43 11.74 10.05
C ARG A 107 0.86 10.74 8.97
N ASN A 108 -0.08 10.13 8.27
CA ASN A 108 0.21 9.23 7.15
C ASN A 108 0.70 9.96 5.92
N PHE A 109 0.49 11.29 5.84
CA PHE A 109 0.91 12.11 4.72
C PHE A 109 2.30 12.71 4.97
N SER A 110 3.18 12.51 4.00
CA SER A 110 4.48 13.18 3.90
C SER A 110 4.31 14.62 3.43
N ALA A 111 5.24 15.49 3.80
CA ALA A 111 5.34 16.86 3.27
C ALA A 111 5.50 16.91 1.74
N THR A 112 5.98 15.81 1.12
CA THR A 112 6.16 15.69 -0.34
C THR A 112 4.92 15.22 -1.10
N GLY A 113 3.78 15.03 -0.42
CA GLY A 113 2.53 14.58 -1.05
C GLY A 113 2.39 13.06 -1.20
N ASN A 114 3.33 12.29 -0.67
CA ASN A 114 3.19 10.82 -0.58
C ASN A 114 2.39 10.46 0.68
N PHE A 115 1.70 9.33 0.64
CA PHE A 115 1.09 8.75 1.84
C PHE A 115 1.26 7.25 1.83
N GLY A 116 1.11 6.64 3.00
CA GLY A 116 1.14 5.20 3.15
C GLY A 116 0.34 4.76 4.36
N PHE A 117 -0.11 3.52 4.36
CA PHE A 117 -0.87 2.93 5.46
C PHE A 117 -0.65 1.42 5.54
N GLY A 118 -0.72 0.89 6.76
CA GLY A 118 -0.63 -0.55 7.01
C GLY A 118 -2.01 -1.20 7.10
N ILE A 119 -2.14 -2.37 6.51
CA ILE A 119 -3.26 -3.30 6.69
C ILE A 119 -2.75 -4.51 7.48
N GLU A 120 -3.48 -4.91 8.51
CA GLU A 120 -3.11 -6.03 9.38
C GLU A 120 -3.37 -7.38 8.71
N GLU A 121 -4.46 -7.49 7.93
CA GLU A 121 -4.87 -8.72 7.25
C GLU A 121 -5.13 -8.49 5.76
N HIS A 122 -4.45 -9.25 4.90
CA HIS A 122 -4.72 -9.24 3.46
C HIS A 122 -6.11 -9.80 3.07
N ILE A 123 -6.85 -10.41 4.01
CA ILE A 123 -8.18 -10.99 3.78
C ILE A 123 -9.20 -9.86 3.53
N ASP A 124 -9.03 -8.72 4.21
CA ASP A 124 -9.92 -7.56 4.10
C ASP A 124 -9.95 -6.97 2.68
N LEU A 125 -8.93 -7.26 1.88
CA LEU A 125 -8.86 -6.89 0.45
C LEU A 125 -9.72 -7.77 -0.46
N GLY A 126 -10.51 -8.69 0.11
CA GLY A 126 -11.47 -9.52 -0.62
C GLY A 126 -10.93 -10.89 -1.06
N MET A 127 -9.77 -11.30 -0.53
CA MET A 127 -9.22 -12.63 -0.83
C MET A 127 -9.81 -13.70 0.08
N LYS A 128 -10.09 -14.89 -0.48
CA LYS A 128 -10.56 -16.03 0.29
C LYS A 128 -9.46 -16.51 1.23
N TYR A 129 -9.82 -16.74 2.49
CA TYR A 129 -8.91 -17.33 3.47
C TYR A 129 -8.46 -18.74 3.05
N ASP A 130 -7.16 -18.95 3.05
CA ASP A 130 -6.53 -20.26 2.87
C ASP A 130 -5.66 -20.61 4.09
N PRO A 131 -6.03 -21.67 4.85
CA PRO A 131 -5.26 -22.13 6.00
C PRO A 131 -3.80 -22.47 5.68
N SER A 132 -3.50 -22.85 4.42
CA SER A 132 -2.14 -23.24 4.02
C SER A 132 -1.19 -22.05 3.89
N THR A 133 -1.75 -20.88 3.57
CA THR A 133 -1.00 -19.65 3.30
C THR A 133 -0.72 -18.89 4.61
N GLY A 134 -1.71 -18.83 5.51
CA GLY A 134 -1.65 -18.09 6.77
C GLY A 134 -2.04 -16.62 6.59
N ILE A 135 -2.08 -15.86 7.69
CA ILE A 135 -2.43 -14.43 7.70
C ILE A 135 -1.15 -13.58 7.57
N TYR A 136 -1.20 -12.58 6.70
CA TYR A 136 -0.13 -11.61 6.48
C TYR A 136 -0.70 -10.20 6.46
N GLY A 137 -0.01 -9.29 7.14
CA GLY A 137 -0.18 -7.86 6.97
C GLY A 137 0.64 -7.33 5.80
N MET A 138 0.26 -6.15 5.32
CA MET A 138 0.91 -5.48 4.21
C MET A 138 0.87 -3.97 4.35
N ASP A 139 1.88 -3.33 3.77
CA ASP A 139 2.01 -1.88 3.72
C ASP A 139 1.70 -1.39 2.30
N PHE A 140 0.86 -0.35 2.23
CA PHE A 140 0.52 0.44 1.05
C PHE A 140 1.30 1.75 1.03
#